data_AF-A0A3C0SA88-F1
#
_entry.id   AF-A0A3C0SA88-F1
#
_cell.length_a   1.000
_cell.length_b   1.000
_cell.length_c   1.000
_cell.angle_alpha   90.00
_cell.angle_beta   90.00
_cell.angle_gamma   90.00
#
_symmetry.space_group_name_H-M   'P 1'
#
loop_
_entity.id
_entity.type
_entity.pdbx_description
1 polymer ?
#
loop_
_entity_poly.entity_id
_entity_poly.type
_entity_poly.pdbx_seq_one_letter_code
_entity_poly.pdbx_strand_id
1 'polypeptide(L)'
;MQQPSFFKNLIGMFLKFLPLAVVIWLIVAWFGLPDIMRWALAGVVMVYAFLLALPSKRLAEKSFGQNIKFKLPIIIVVAGAIWVMAGKAGFPVWWQIEFVSFAFVGLAFFILLDTRALKPEKSTSSWVFRLLTTYALASGLFIAITAQLPQFDPQVEIEKLNRPPIKLSGLAGPEVIAAGREVFENNKCFNCHKVFWEGNSDRGPNLGSKQIGLYSEEYIRNQIIDPRADQAPGFEDKKSKKAMPTYYEEDLSEDEIHALVSYLKTLRDPTHMPVEGKFPNQWTWWDDPKIIAEGKVVFEGAEPATEGLNCAVCHGKDGIPMMTGALDFRNAEQHDTDKMPDQLKGVPLKEWPDALWYKRVTRGVDNTPMAPWGMIFQHLYLWKAEAYARTFHDPLDKRAEKRPVPPIPTKEDIAKWKTDGLFLDPLL
;
A
#
# COMPACT_ATOMS: atom_id res chain seq x y z
N MET A 1 -28.98 -34.31 50.46
CA MET A 1 -29.41 -34.68 49.10
C MET A 1 -28.18 -35.13 48.32
N GLN A 2 -28.12 -36.38 47.87
CA GLN A 2 -27.01 -36.89 47.05
C GLN A 2 -26.95 -36.08 45.74
N GLN A 3 -25.78 -35.55 45.38
CA GLN A 3 -25.63 -34.90 44.08
C GLN A 3 -25.89 -35.94 42.97
N PRO A 4 -26.69 -35.60 41.93
CA PRO A 4 -26.83 -36.45 40.77
C PRO A 4 -25.44 -36.75 40.18
N SER A 5 -25.26 -37.97 39.65
CA SER A 5 -24.02 -38.31 38.95
C SER A 5 -23.75 -37.26 37.86
N PHE A 6 -22.49 -36.85 37.70
CA PHE A 6 -22.07 -35.83 36.71
C PHE A 6 -22.72 -36.05 35.34
N PHE A 7 -22.80 -37.31 34.90
CA PHE A 7 -23.47 -37.71 33.67
C PHE A 7 -24.96 -37.36 33.62
N LYS A 8 -25.71 -37.58 34.70
CA LYS A 8 -27.14 -37.24 34.76
C LYS A 8 -27.36 -35.72 34.68
N ASN A 9 -26.50 -34.93 35.32
CA ASN A 9 -26.53 -33.48 35.21
C ASN A 9 -26.10 -32.99 33.83
N LEU A 10 -25.08 -33.59 33.23
CA LEU A 10 -24.60 -33.26 31.89
C LEU A 10 -25.69 -33.48 30.84
N ILE A 11 -26.35 -34.64 30.88
CA ILE A 11 -27.48 -34.94 29.99
C ILE A 11 -28.61 -33.93 30.20
N GLY A 12 -28.96 -33.63 31.46
CA GLY A 12 -29.98 -32.63 31.79
C GLY A 12 -29.66 -31.22 31.29
N MET A 13 -28.40 -30.79 31.38
CA MET A 13 -27.97 -29.48 30.89
C MET A 13 -27.91 -29.45 29.36
N PHE A 14 -27.39 -30.50 28.71
CA PHE A 14 -27.38 -30.58 27.25
C PHE A 14 -28.80 -30.53 26.68
N LEU A 15 -29.76 -31.27 27.25
CA LEU A 15 -31.16 -31.23 26.81
C LEU A 15 -31.80 -29.84 26.98
N LYS A 16 -31.42 -29.09 28.01
CA LYS A 16 -31.93 -27.73 28.25
C LYS A 16 -31.34 -26.69 27.31
N PHE A 17 -30.05 -26.81 26.99
CA PHE A 17 -29.30 -25.79 26.24
C PHE A 17 -29.20 -26.08 24.74
N LEU A 18 -29.44 -27.32 24.29
CA LEU A 18 -29.46 -27.68 22.88
C LEU A 18 -30.48 -26.87 22.06
N PRO A 19 -31.73 -26.63 22.52
CA PRO A 19 -32.67 -25.78 21.80
C PRO A 19 -32.14 -24.34 21.62
N LEU A 20 -31.51 -23.78 22.65
CA LEU A 20 -30.90 -22.45 22.58
C LEU A 20 -29.72 -22.41 21.59
N ALA A 21 -28.88 -23.46 21.58
CA ALA A 21 -27.78 -23.58 20.63
C ALA A 21 -28.30 -23.64 19.18
N VAL A 22 -29.39 -24.38 18.93
CA VAL A 22 -30.05 -24.45 17.62
C VAL A 22 -30.66 -23.10 17.22
N VAL A 23 -31.32 -22.39 18.14
CA VAL A 23 -31.86 -21.04 17.88
C VAL A 23 -30.75 -20.08 17.51
N ILE A 24 -29.64 -20.05 18.26
CA ILE A 24 -28.48 -19.21 17.94
C ILE A 24 -27.89 -19.58 16.59
N TRP A 25 -27.77 -20.86 16.29
CA TRP A 25 -27.30 -21.33 14.99
C TRP A 25 -28.18 -20.81 13.83
N LEU A 26 -29.50 -20.89 13.96
CA LEU A 26 -30.47 -20.40 12.97
C LEU A 26 -30.43 -18.88 12.81
N ILE A 27 -30.32 -18.13 13.91
CA ILE A 27 -30.20 -16.66 13.87
C ILE A 27 -28.91 -16.26 13.13
N VAL A 28 -27.78 -16.88 13.46
CA VAL A 28 -26.49 -16.57 12.80
C VAL A 28 -26.57 -16.93 11.31
N ALA A 29 -27.29 -18.00 10.96
CA ALA A 29 -27.55 -18.34 9.57
C ALA A 29 -28.41 -17.31 8.84
N TRP A 30 -29.45 -16.78 9.50
CA TRP A 30 -30.32 -15.72 8.98
C TRP A 30 -29.55 -14.44 8.63
N PHE A 31 -28.54 -14.08 9.42
CA PHE A 31 -27.66 -12.93 9.15
C PHE A 31 -26.61 -13.19 8.06
N GLY A 32 -26.61 -14.37 7.41
CA GLY A 32 -25.70 -14.68 6.31
C GLY A 32 -24.23 -14.85 6.74
N LEU A 33 -23.96 -15.05 8.03
CA LEU A 33 -22.59 -15.20 8.53
C LEU A 33 -21.99 -16.57 8.16
N PRO A 34 -20.65 -16.67 8.01
CA PRO A 34 -19.96 -17.90 7.61
C PRO A 34 -20.25 -19.07 8.56
N ASP A 35 -20.22 -20.30 8.03
CA ASP A 35 -20.56 -21.50 8.80
C ASP A 35 -19.68 -21.71 10.04
N ILE A 36 -18.41 -21.30 9.99
CA ILE A 36 -17.52 -21.36 11.16
C ILE A 36 -18.07 -20.55 12.34
N MET A 37 -18.71 -19.41 12.07
CA MET A 37 -19.29 -18.55 13.10
C MET A 37 -20.59 -19.15 13.66
N ARG A 38 -21.40 -19.80 12.80
CA ARG A 38 -22.62 -20.52 13.22
C ARG A 38 -22.30 -21.62 14.23
N TRP A 39 -21.31 -22.46 13.90
CA TRP A 39 -20.88 -23.54 14.76
C TRP A 39 -20.12 -23.05 16.00
N ALA A 40 -19.30 -22.01 15.88
CA ALA A 40 -18.59 -21.45 17.03
C ALA A 40 -19.55 -20.91 18.10
N LEU A 41 -20.53 -20.10 17.70
CA LEU A 41 -21.48 -19.48 18.64
C LEU A 41 -22.43 -20.51 19.26
N ALA A 42 -22.94 -21.46 18.48
CA ALA A 42 -23.71 -22.58 19.02
C ALA A 42 -22.85 -23.46 19.95
N GLY A 43 -21.58 -23.66 19.59
CA GLY A 43 -20.60 -24.40 20.39
C GLY A 43 -20.36 -23.76 21.77
N VAL A 44 -20.27 -22.44 21.86
CA VAL A 44 -20.12 -21.71 23.14
C VAL A 44 -21.26 -22.03 24.10
N VAL A 45 -22.50 -22.13 23.61
CA VAL A 45 -23.68 -22.49 24.42
C VAL A 45 -23.52 -23.90 24.99
N MET A 46 -23.02 -24.85 24.19
CA MET A 46 -22.80 -26.22 24.62
C MET A 46 -21.62 -26.36 25.58
N VAL A 47 -20.56 -25.57 25.38
CA VAL A 47 -19.46 -25.45 26.35
C VAL A 47 -19.99 -24.90 27.68
N TYR A 48 -20.85 -23.90 27.65
CA TYR A 48 -21.47 -23.37 28.87
C TYR A 48 -22.36 -24.41 29.57
N ALA A 49 -23.15 -25.16 28.82
CA ALA A 49 -23.94 -26.29 29.36
C ALA A 49 -23.06 -27.36 30.01
N PHE A 50 -21.92 -27.68 29.40
CA PHE A 50 -20.91 -28.57 29.98
C PHE A 50 -20.33 -28.00 31.29
N LEU A 51 -19.95 -26.72 31.30
CA LEU A 51 -19.39 -26.06 32.49
C LEU A 51 -20.38 -26.04 33.66
N LEU A 52 -21.67 -25.81 33.39
CA LEU A 52 -22.73 -25.86 34.41
C LEU A 52 -23.01 -27.27 34.94
N ALA A 53 -22.69 -28.30 34.16
CA ALA A 53 -22.83 -29.69 34.58
C ALA A 53 -21.69 -30.16 35.49
N LEU A 54 -20.55 -29.45 35.50
CA LEU A 54 -19.43 -29.78 36.37
C LEU A 54 -19.84 -29.66 37.85
N PRO A 55 -19.39 -30.59 38.71
CA PRO A 55 -19.68 -30.52 40.14
C PRO A 55 -19.11 -29.23 40.73
N SER A 56 -19.94 -28.50 41.49
CA SER A 56 -19.51 -27.26 42.12
C SER A 56 -18.46 -27.54 43.18
N LYS A 57 -17.20 -27.17 42.90
CA LYS A 57 -16.17 -27.06 43.93
C LYS A 57 -16.34 -25.71 44.63
N ARG A 58 -16.26 -25.69 45.96
CA ARG A 58 -16.03 -24.42 46.67
C ARG A 58 -14.69 -23.88 46.18
N LEU A 59 -14.73 -22.77 45.44
CA LEU A 59 -13.53 -22.07 45.00
C LEU A 59 -12.84 -21.51 46.24
N ALA A 60 -11.65 -22.01 46.54
CA ALA A 60 -10.80 -21.42 47.56
C ALA A 60 -10.26 -20.08 47.03
N GLU A 61 -10.43 -19.00 47.80
CA GLU A 61 -9.91 -17.69 47.40
C GLU A 61 -8.39 -17.74 47.23
N LYS A 62 -7.91 -17.49 46.01
CA LYS A 62 -6.48 -17.42 45.70
C LYS A 62 -5.96 -16.02 45.99
N SER A 63 -4.70 -15.91 46.38
CA SER A 63 -4.05 -14.60 46.48
C SER A 63 -3.78 -14.02 45.08
N PHE A 64 -3.61 -12.70 45.00
CA PHE A 64 -3.28 -11.99 43.76
C PHE A 64 -2.09 -12.62 43.02
N GLY A 65 -1.00 -12.93 43.75
CA GLY A 65 0.19 -13.58 43.18
C GLY A 65 -0.05 -15.01 42.70
N GLN A 66 -0.92 -15.77 43.37
CA GLN A 66 -1.31 -17.12 42.93
C GLN A 66 -2.16 -17.08 41.66
N ASN A 67 -3.06 -16.09 41.54
CA ASN A 67 -3.86 -15.87 40.34
C ASN A 67 -3.00 -15.49 39.13
N ILE A 68 -2.03 -14.58 39.31
CA ILE A 68 -1.10 -14.22 38.24
C ILE A 68 -0.30 -15.45 37.79
N LYS A 69 0.33 -16.17 38.71
CA LYS A 69 1.17 -17.34 38.37
C LYS A 69 0.40 -18.41 37.59
N PHE A 70 -0.88 -18.59 37.89
CA PHE A 70 -1.73 -19.57 37.20
C PHE A 70 -2.24 -19.08 35.83
N LYS A 71 -2.68 -17.82 35.74
CA LYS A 71 -3.37 -17.29 34.55
C LYS A 71 -2.43 -16.70 33.50
N LEU A 72 -1.32 -16.12 33.92
CA LEU A 72 -0.37 -15.47 33.01
C LEU A 72 0.18 -16.45 31.95
N PRO A 73 0.60 -17.69 32.26
CA PRO A 73 1.06 -18.63 31.24
C PRO A 73 -0.03 -18.97 30.21
N ILE A 74 -1.27 -19.15 30.66
CA ILE A 74 -2.42 -19.44 29.77
C ILE A 74 -2.63 -18.27 28.81
N ILE A 75 -2.62 -17.04 29.32
CA ILE A 75 -2.82 -15.84 28.50
C ILE A 75 -1.65 -15.61 27.54
N ILE A 76 -0.40 -15.91 27.93
CA ILE A 76 0.74 -15.85 27.02
C ILE A 76 0.55 -16.82 25.85
N VAL A 77 0.10 -18.05 26.10
CA VAL A 77 -0.17 -19.03 25.04
C VAL A 77 -1.30 -18.54 24.13
N VAL A 78 -2.39 -18.03 24.71
CA VAL A 78 -3.52 -17.47 23.93
C VAL A 78 -3.08 -16.26 23.11
N ALA A 79 -2.30 -15.34 23.69
CA ALA A 79 -1.75 -14.18 23.00
C ALA A 79 -0.85 -14.59 21.82
N GLY A 80 0.03 -15.58 22.02
CA GLY A 80 0.87 -16.12 20.95
C GLY A 80 0.03 -16.74 19.82
N ALA A 81 -1.03 -17.48 20.16
CA ALA A 81 -1.95 -18.03 19.16
C ALA A 81 -2.70 -16.93 18.39
N ILE A 82 -3.20 -15.90 19.09
CA ILE A 82 -3.87 -14.74 18.47
C ILE A 82 -2.92 -14.04 17.51
N TRP A 83 -1.68 -13.77 17.93
CA TRP A 83 -0.66 -13.12 17.10
C TRP A 83 -0.42 -13.89 15.80
N VAL A 84 -0.15 -15.20 15.90
CA VAL A 84 0.12 -16.05 14.73
C VAL A 84 -1.09 -16.14 13.80
N MET A 85 -2.31 -16.30 14.35
CA MET A 85 -3.53 -16.38 13.55
C MET A 85 -3.85 -15.06 12.86
N ALA A 86 -3.72 -13.93 13.55
CA ALA A 86 -3.96 -12.61 12.98
C ALA A 86 -2.95 -12.29 11.86
N GLY A 87 -1.67 -12.64 12.06
CA GLY A 87 -0.65 -12.54 11.02
C GLY A 87 -0.98 -13.42 9.80
N LYS A 88 -1.37 -14.68 10.00
CA LYS A 88 -1.80 -15.57 8.90
C LYS A 88 -3.05 -15.10 8.17
N ALA A 89 -3.95 -14.41 8.87
CA ALA A 89 -5.16 -13.83 8.29
C ALA A 89 -4.90 -12.49 7.56
N GLY A 90 -3.65 -12.00 7.55
CA GLY A 90 -3.25 -10.80 6.81
C GLY A 90 -3.56 -9.48 7.52
N PHE A 91 -3.81 -9.48 8.83
CA PHE A 91 -4.02 -8.24 9.57
C PHE A 91 -2.73 -7.42 9.69
N PRO A 92 -2.76 -6.08 9.54
CA PRO A 92 -1.60 -5.21 9.82
C PRO A 92 -1.10 -5.35 11.26
N VAL A 93 0.19 -5.09 11.48
CA VAL A 93 0.86 -5.28 12.79
C VAL A 93 0.16 -4.54 13.94
N TRP A 94 -0.32 -3.31 13.72
CA TRP A 94 -1.03 -2.54 14.75
C TRP A 94 -2.32 -3.23 15.24
N TRP A 95 -3.07 -3.85 14.33
CA TRP A 95 -4.26 -4.62 14.68
C TRP A 95 -3.90 -5.91 15.44
N GLN A 96 -2.78 -6.56 15.08
CA GLN A 96 -2.30 -7.72 15.83
C GLN A 96 -1.93 -7.36 17.27
N ILE A 97 -1.26 -6.22 17.48
CA ILE A 97 -0.94 -5.67 18.81
C ILE A 97 -2.23 -5.42 19.60
N GLU A 98 -3.24 -4.82 18.98
CA GLU A 98 -4.52 -4.56 19.64
C GLU A 98 -5.23 -5.86 20.07
N PHE A 99 -5.33 -6.86 19.18
CA PHE A 99 -5.94 -8.15 19.52
C PHE A 99 -5.23 -8.86 20.68
N VAL A 100 -3.89 -8.82 20.70
CA VAL A 100 -3.10 -9.36 21.81
C VAL A 100 -3.36 -8.56 23.10
N SER A 101 -3.44 -7.23 23.00
CA SER A 101 -3.71 -6.36 24.15
C SER A 101 -5.05 -6.70 24.81
N PHE A 102 -6.09 -7.01 24.04
CA PHE A 102 -7.37 -7.47 24.58
C PHE A 102 -7.27 -8.77 25.40
N ALA A 103 -6.36 -9.69 25.04
CA ALA A 103 -6.12 -10.89 25.86
C ALA A 103 -5.55 -10.54 27.24
N PHE A 104 -4.67 -9.53 27.31
CA PHE A 104 -4.13 -9.02 28.58
C PHE A 104 -5.14 -8.19 29.39
N VAL A 105 -6.07 -7.48 28.73
CA VAL A 105 -7.23 -6.88 29.42
C VAL A 105 -8.08 -7.98 30.06
N GLY A 106 -8.31 -9.08 29.35
CA GLY A 106 -8.97 -10.28 29.89
C GLY A 106 -8.24 -10.84 31.11
N LEU A 107 -6.90 -10.93 31.08
CA LEU A 107 -6.09 -11.32 32.24
C LEU A 107 -6.36 -10.43 33.45
N ALA A 108 -6.33 -9.11 33.28
CA ALA A 108 -6.60 -8.16 34.35
C ALA A 108 -7.99 -8.36 34.94
N PHE A 109 -9.00 -8.53 34.09
CA PHE A 109 -10.38 -8.79 34.50
C PHE A 109 -10.51 -10.10 35.28
N PHE A 110 -9.91 -11.19 34.80
CA PHE A 110 -9.93 -12.47 35.49
C PHE A 110 -9.17 -12.43 36.81
N ILE A 111 -8.04 -11.72 36.89
CA ILE A 111 -7.33 -11.54 38.17
C ILE A 111 -8.26 -10.82 39.15
N LEU A 112 -8.93 -9.76 38.72
CA LEU A 112 -9.85 -8.98 39.55
C LEU A 112 -11.02 -9.83 40.07
N LEU A 113 -11.65 -10.64 39.22
CA LEU A 113 -12.76 -11.52 39.62
C LEU A 113 -12.36 -12.60 40.65
N ASP A 114 -11.13 -13.11 40.56
CA ASP A 114 -10.64 -14.14 41.49
C ASP A 114 -9.89 -13.55 42.69
N THR A 115 -9.79 -12.22 42.79
CA THR A 115 -9.25 -11.60 44.01
C THR A 115 -10.22 -11.81 45.18
N ARG A 116 -9.68 -11.81 46.40
CA ARG A 116 -10.48 -11.98 47.62
C ARG A 116 -11.62 -10.99 47.65
N ALA A 117 -12.79 -11.45 48.10
CA ALA A 117 -13.91 -10.56 48.32
C ALA A 117 -13.50 -9.44 49.29
N LEU A 118 -13.74 -8.20 48.91
CA LEU A 118 -13.50 -7.07 49.78
C LEU A 118 -14.42 -7.18 50.99
N LYS A 119 -13.90 -6.84 52.17
CA LYS A 119 -14.72 -6.79 53.39
C LYS A 119 -15.82 -5.73 53.21
N PRO A 120 -17.01 -5.94 53.80
CA PRO A 120 -18.05 -4.91 53.82
C PRO A 120 -17.50 -3.58 54.34
N GLU A 121 -17.87 -2.49 53.69
CA GLU A 121 -17.43 -1.15 54.08
C GLU A 121 -17.96 -0.78 55.46
N LYS A 122 -17.12 -0.12 56.25
CA LYS A 122 -17.42 0.18 57.66
C LYS A 122 -18.34 1.39 57.84
N SER A 123 -18.41 2.30 56.87
CA SER A 123 -19.23 3.52 56.95
C SER A 123 -19.55 4.10 55.56
N THR A 124 -20.62 4.91 55.51
CA THR A 124 -21.03 5.64 54.30
C THR A 124 -19.92 6.55 53.78
N SER A 125 -19.19 7.24 54.66
CA SER A 125 -18.07 8.10 54.27
C SER A 125 -16.93 7.33 53.60
N SER A 126 -16.61 6.13 54.08
CA SER A 126 -15.57 5.27 53.50
C SER A 126 -15.90 4.89 52.05
N TRP A 127 -17.16 4.50 51.80
CA TRP A 127 -17.62 4.19 50.46
C TRP A 127 -17.59 5.41 49.53
N VAL A 128 -18.07 6.58 49.98
CA VAL A 128 -18.04 7.83 49.19
C VAL A 128 -16.60 8.20 48.83
N PHE A 129 -15.70 8.18 49.81
CA PHE A 129 -14.28 8.47 49.59
C PHE A 129 -13.64 7.51 48.59
N ARG A 130 -13.89 6.21 48.73
CA ARG A 130 -13.36 5.18 47.82
C ARG A 130 -13.88 5.37 46.39
N LEU A 131 -15.17 5.70 46.24
CA LEU A 131 -15.78 5.94 44.94
C LEU A 131 -15.18 7.19 44.27
N LEU A 132 -15.16 8.32 44.98
CA LEU A 132 -14.55 9.57 44.48
C LEU A 132 -13.07 9.37 44.13
N THR A 133 -12.30 8.67 44.97
CA THR A 133 -10.89 8.38 44.72
C THR A 133 -10.70 7.50 43.48
N THR A 134 -11.54 6.47 43.31
CA THR A 134 -11.46 5.57 42.14
C THR A 134 -11.71 6.34 40.85
N TYR A 135 -12.77 7.16 40.81
CA TYR A 135 -13.07 7.98 39.64
C TYR A 135 -12.03 9.08 39.43
N ALA A 136 -11.55 9.75 40.48
CA ALA A 136 -10.51 10.76 40.35
C ALA A 136 -9.20 10.18 39.80
N LEU A 137 -8.79 9.00 40.27
CA LEU A 137 -7.59 8.31 39.78
C LEU A 137 -7.75 7.86 38.32
N ALA A 138 -8.87 7.22 37.98
CA ALA A 138 -9.13 6.79 36.61
C ALA A 138 -9.21 8.00 35.66
N SER A 139 -9.98 9.03 36.02
CA SER A 139 -10.08 10.27 35.26
C SER A 139 -8.73 10.97 35.13
N GLY A 140 -7.95 11.06 36.20
CA GLY A 140 -6.61 11.65 36.17
C GLY A 140 -5.66 10.90 35.23
N LEU A 141 -5.70 9.57 35.25
CA LEU A 141 -4.91 8.73 34.35
C LEU A 141 -5.35 8.92 32.89
N PHE A 142 -6.65 8.89 32.62
CA PHE A 142 -7.19 9.13 31.27
C PHE A 142 -6.79 10.51 30.77
N ILE A 143 -7.03 11.57 31.55
CA ILE A 143 -6.68 12.95 31.19
C ILE A 143 -5.18 13.07 30.91
N ALA A 144 -4.33 12.52 31.77
CA ALA A 144 -2.87 12.60 31.61
C ALA A 144 -2.38 11.86 30.36
N ILE A 145 -2.89 10.64 30.11
CA ILE A 145 -2.55 9.87 28.91
C ILE A 145 -3.04 10.59 27.66
N THR A 146 -4.30 11.04 27.65
CA THR A 146 -4.86 11.73 26.48
C THR A 146 -4.16 13.06 26.22
N ALA A 147 -3.77 13.80 27.27
CA ALA A 147 -3.02 15.05 27.11
C ALA A 147 -1.65 14.87 26.46
N GLN A 148 -1.06 13.67 26.50
CA GLN A 148 0.19 13.34 25.81
C GLN A 148 -0.02 12.83 24.38
N LEU A 149 -1.24 12.43 24.01
CA LEU A 149 -1.55 12.10 22.63
C LEU A 149 -1.65 13.39 21.80
N PRO A 150 -1.36 13.35 20.49
CA PRO A 150 -1.59 14.48 19.60
C PRO A 150 -3.04 14.94 19.73
N GLN A 151 -3.24 16.10 20.34
CA GLN A 151 -4.54 16.70 20.51
C GLN A 151 -4.90 17.53 19.27
N PHE A 152 -6.20 17.62 19.00
CA PHE A 152 -6.72 18.61 18.07
C PHE A 152 -6.29 19.99 18.57
N ASP A 153 -5.46 20.68 17.80
CA ASP A 153 -5.09 22.07 18.07
C ASP A 153 -5.97 22.96 17.19
N PRO A 154 -6.97 23.67 17.76
CA PRO A 154 -7.82 24.56 16.99
C PRO A 154 -7.02 25.62 16.24
N GLN A 155 -5.88 26.06 16.77
CA GLN A 155 -5.04 27.05 16.09
C GLN A 155 -4.38 26.45 14.85
N VAL A 156 -3.93 25.20 14.89
CA VAL A 156 -3.37 24.50 13.71
C VAL A 156 -4.43 24.30 12.63
N GLU A 157 -5.67 23.94 13.01
CA GLU A 157 -6.75 23.80 12.04
C GLU A 157 -7.24 25.15 11.49
N ILE A 158 -7.32 26.17 12.34
CA ILE A 158 -7.58 27.55 11.93
C ILE A 158 -6.46 28.06 11.02
N GLU A 159 -5.20 27.73 11.30
CA GLU A 159 -4.05 28.10 10.47
C GLU A 159 -4.11 27.40 9.11
N LYS A 160 -4.54 26.14 9.04
CA LYS A 160 -4.83 25.46 7.75
C LYS A 160 -5.95 26.14 6.97
N LEU A 161 -7.02 26.57 7.65
CA LEU A 161 -8.16 27.27 7.02
C LEU A 161 -7.82 28.72 6.61
N ASN A 162 -6.97 29.39 7.38
CA ASN A 162 -6.53 30.77 7.17
C ASN A 162 -5.23 30.85 6.37
N ARG A 163 -4.62 29.72 6.00
CA ARG A 163 -3.49 29.71 5.07
C ARG A 163 -3.99 30.42 3.82
N PRO A 164 -3.41 31.58 3.47
CA PRO A 164 -3.83 32.29 2.28
C PRO A 164 -3.67 31.32 1.10
N PRO A 165 -4.60 31.33 0.13
CA PRO A 165 -4.50 30.48 -1.06
C PRO A 165 -3.09 30.62 -1.60
N ILE A 166 -2.42 29.47 -1.78
CA ILE A 166 -1.02 29.43 -2.17
C ILE A 166 -0.96 29.98 -3.60
N LYS A 167 -0.76 31.28 -3.78
CA LYS A 167 -0.68 31.91 -5.10
C LYS A 167 0.64 31.54 -5.76
N LEU A 168 0.66 30.40 -6.46
CA LEU A 168 1.85 29.89 -7.15
C LEU A 168 1.86 30.23 -8.64
N SER A 169 0.81 30.89 -9.15
CA SER A 169 0.76 31.40 -10.51
C SER A 169 2.05 32.17 -10.87
N GLY A 170 2.92 31.57 -11.69
CA GLY A 170 4.19 32.15 -12.15
C GLY A 170 5.46 31.65 -11.46
N LEU A 171 5.36 30.77 -10.47
CA LEU A 171 6.52 30.09 -9.86
C LEU A 171 6.62 28.67 -10.44
N ALA A 172 7.77 28.32 -11.00
CA ALA A 172 8.13 26.95 -11.36
C ALA A 172 9.47 26.67 -10.68
N GLY A 173 9.43 25.98 -9.54
CA GLY A 173 10.61 25.77 -8.70
C GLY A 173 10.39 24.77 -7.56
N PRO A 174 11.45 24.47 -6.78
CA PRO A 174 11.40 23.53 -5.66
C PRO A 174 10.31 23.84 -4.64
N GLU A 175 9.94 25.10 -4.46
CA GLU A 175 8.88 25.56 -3.55
C GLU A 175 7.49 25.06 -3.98
N VAL A 176 7.20 25.09 -5.29
CA VAL A 176 5.93 24.59 -5.85
C VAL A 176 5.84 23.07 -5.70
N ILE A 177 6.96 22.37 -5.92
CA ILE A 177 7.03 20.92 -5.74
C ILE A 177 6.83 20.55 -4.27
N ALA A 178 7.45 21.28 -3.34
CA ALA A 178 7.26 21.09 -1.90
C ALA A 178 5.80 21.33 -1.49
N ALA A 179 5.19 22.42 -1.97
CA ALA A 179 3.77 22.69 -1.75
C ALA A 179 2.86 21.59 -2.32
N GLY A 180 3.16 21.08 -3.52
CA GLY A 180 2.44 19.96 -4.12
C GLY A 180 2.52 18.67 -3.30
N ARG A 181 3.69 18.40 -2.69
CA ARG A 181 3.85 17.29 -1.75
C ARG A 181 3.00 17.47 -0.49
N GLU A 182 2.93 18.69 0.05
CA GLU A 182 2.03 18.99 1.17
C GLU A 182 0.56 18.76 0.80
N VAL A 183 0.13 19.19 -0.39
CA VAL A 183 -1.24 18.94 -0.89
C VAL A 183 -1.50 17.43 -0.97
N PHE A 184 -0.55 16.64 -1.49
CA PHE A 184 -0.66 15.17 -1.57
C PHE A 184 -0.80 14.51 -0.17
N GLU A 185 -0.06 14.99 0.83
CA GLU A 185 -0.09 14.49 2.21
C GLU A 185 -1.36 14.90 2.96
N ASN A 186 -1.74 16.17 2.86
CA ASN A 186 -2.88 16.73 3.57
C ASN A 186 -4.19 16.11 3.08
N ASN A 187 -4.30 15.87 1.77
CA ASN A 187 -5.45 15.23 1.13
C ASN A 187 -5.42 13.70 1.15
N LYS A 188 -4.50 13.12 1.93
CA LYS A 188 -4.42 11.68 2.22
C LYS A 188 -4.28 10.81 0.98
N CYS A 189 -3.65 11.31 -0.08
CA CYS A 189 -3.40 10.54 -1.30
C CYS A 189 -2.56 9.27 -1.00
N PHE A 190 -1.66 9.32 -0.02
CA PHE A 190 -0.87 8.18 0.48
C PHE A 190 -1.68 7.01 1.06
N ASN A 191 -2.96 7.21 1.40
CA ASN A 191 -3.83 6.13 1.87
C ASN A 191 -4.23 5.18 0.74
N CYS A 192 -4.10 5.61 -0.52
CA CYS A 192 -4.46 4.82 -1.70
C CYS A 192 -3.28 4.62 -2.65
N HIS A 193 -2.46 5.66 -2.85
CA HIS A 193 -1.35 5.66 -3.77
C HIS A 193 -0.03 5.52 -3.03
N LYS A 194 0.80 4.58 -3.48
CA LYS A 194 2.21 4.58 -3.12
C LYS A 194 2.98 5.55 -4.00
N VAL A 195 4.01 6.16 -3.44
CA VAL A 195 5.06 6.87 -4.17
C VAL A 195 6.36 6.13 -3.88
N PHE A 196 6.75 5.25 -4.81
CA PHE A 196 7.81 4.28 -4.58
C PHE A 196 7.51 3.44 -3.32
N TRP A 197 8.30 3.56 -2.26
CA TRP A 197 8.12 2.86 -0.99
C TRP A 197 7.18 3.58 0.00
N GLU A 198 6.84 4.86 -0.24
CA GLU A 198 6.00 5.65 0.67
C GLU A 198 4.52 5.37 0.44
N GLY A 199 3.73 5.21 1.51
CA GLY A 199 2.30 4.95 1.44
C GLY A 199 1.89 3.61 2.07
N ASN A 200 0.59 3.45 2.33
CA ASN A 200 0.09 2.40 3.22
C ASN A 200 -0.75 1.31 2.52
N SER A 201 -1.02 1.46 1.21
CA SER A 201 -2.01 0.64 0.52
C SER A 201 -1.73 0.51 -0.97
N ASP A 202 -2.19 -0.59 -1.56
CA ASP A 202 -2.17 -0.87 -3.01
C ASP A 202 -3.56 -0.67 -3.63
N ARG A 203 -4.34 0.27 -3.08
CA ARG A 203 -5.71 0.55 -3.53
C ARG A 203 -5.74 1.32 -4.84
N GLY A 204 -4.78 2.22 -5.05
CA GLY A 204 -4.47 2.87 -6.31
C GLY A 204 -3.10 2.42 -6.85
N PRO A 205 -2.74 2.82 -8.08
CA PRO A 205 -1.44 2.53 -8.65
C PRO A 205 -0.31 3.18 -7.83
N ASN A 206 0.86 2.54 -7.82
CA ASN A 206 2.10 3.13 -7.32
C ASN A 206 2.59 4.17 -8.34
N LEU A 207 2.48 5.44 -7.98
CA LEU A 207 2.73 6.58 -8.87
C LEU A 207 4.22 6.73 -9.23
N GLY A 208 5.12 6.22 -8.38
CA GLY A 208 6.56 6.20 -8.63
C GLY A 208 6.93 5.16 -9.68
N SER A 209 6.55 3.90 -9.49
CA SER A 209 6.88 2.82 -10.46
C SER A 209 6.07 2.91 -11.76
N LYS A 210 4.84 3.46 -11.71
CA LYS A 210 4.10 3.84 -12.92
C LYS A 210 4.77 4.98 -13.67
N GLN A 211 5.63 5.75 -12.98
CA GLN A 211 6.25 6.95 -13.48
C GLN A 211 5.20 7.96 -13.99
N ILE A 212 4.24 8.31 -13.13
CA ILE A 212 3.15 9.22 -13.51
C ILE A 212 3.67 10.54 -14.08
N GLY A 213 4.88 10.95 -13.68
CA GLY A 213 5.53 12.16 -14.19
C GLY A 213 5.94 12.12 -15.66
N LEU A 214 5.87 10.97 -16.35
CA LEU A 214 6.05 10.90 -17.80
C LEU A 214 4.86 11.49 -18.58
N TYR A 215 3.66 11.47 -18.00
CA TYR A 215 2.44 11.90 -18.68
C TYR A 215 2.32 13.44 -18.73
N SER A 216 1.44 13.95 -19.59
CA SER A 216 1.18 15.40 -19.69
C SER A 216 0.55 15.93 -18.41
N GLU A 217 0.75 17.22 -18.12
CA GLU A 217 0.11 17.88 -16.98
C GLU A 217 -1.40 17.81 -17.06
N GLU A 218 -1.96 17.96 -18.26
CA GLU A 218 -3.40 17.80 -18.52
C GLU A 218 -3.88 16.39 -18.18
N TYR A 219 -3.14 15.35 -18.55
CA TYR A 219 -3.49 13.98 -18.19
C TYR A 219 -3.53 13.80 -16.67
N ILE A 220 -2.49 14.26 -15.97
CA ILE A 220 -2.40 14.13 -14.51
C ILE A 220 -3.51 14.94 -13.83
N ARG A 221 -3.77 16.15 -14.31
CA ARG A 221 -4.87 17.00 -13.82
C ARG A 221 -6.21 16.29 -13.97
N ASN A 222 -6.49 15.74 -15.15
CA ASN A 222 -7.74 15.00 -15.41
C ASN A 222 -7.85 13.76 -14.53
N GLN A 223 -6.75 13.07 -14.23
CA GLN A 223 -6.73 11.97 -13.25
C GLN A 223 -7.06 12.42 -11.82
N ILE A 224 -6.97 13.71 -11.49
CA ILE A 224 -7.32 14.26 -10.18
C ILE A 224 -8.77 14.75 -10.14
N ILE A 225 -9.19 15.52 -11.15
CA ILE A 225 -10.52 16.17 -11.19
C ILE A 225 -11.62 15.23 -11.70
N ASP A 226 -11.31 14.36 -12.67
CA ASP A 226 -12.20 13.32 -13.17
C ASP A 226 -11.52 11.93 -13.17
N PRO A 227 -11.22 11.38 -11.98
CA PRO A 227 -10.50 10.13 -11.83
C PRO A 227 -11.28 8.90 -12.33
N ARG A 228 -12.54 9.07 -12.75
CA ARG A 228 -13.41 7.98 -13.22
C ARG A 228 -13.45 7.89 -14.73
N ALA A 229 -13.10 8.95 -15.46
CA ALA A 229 -13.10 8.97 -16.91
C ALA A 229 -12.10 7.98 -17.51
N ASP A 230 -10.88 7.92 -16.97
CA ASP A 230 -9.82 7.05 -17.48
C ASP A 230 -9.15 6.28 -16.34
N GLN A 231 -9.34 4.96 -16.33
CA GLN A 231 -8.78 4.11 -15.28
C GLN A 231 -7.38 3.65 -15.63
N ALA A 232 -6.49 3.69 -14.64
CA ALA A 232 -5.21 3.02 -14.75
C ALA A 232 -5.38 1.52 -15.06
N PRO A 233 -4.57 0.95 -15.96
CA PRO A 233 -4.64 -0.48 -16.28
C PRO A 233 -4.55 -1.37 -15.05
N GLY A 234 -5.45 -2.36 -14.94
CA GLY A 234 -5.58 -3.28 -13.81
C GLY A 234 -6.48 -2.79 -12.66
N PHE A 235 -7.06 -1.60 -12.77
CA PHE A 235 -7.98 -1.01 -11.78
C PHE A 235 -9.42 -0.90 -12.29
N GLU A 236 -9.81 -1.70 -13.28
CA GLU A 236 -11.11 -1.63 -13.95
C GLU A 236 -12.27 -2.21 -13.12
N ASP A 237 -11.95 -2.90 -12.02
CA ASP A 237 -12.94 -3.52 -11.14
C ASP A 237 -13.85 -2.46 -10.48
N LYS A 238 -15.10 -2.87 -10.17
CA LYS A 238 -16.12 -1.95 -9.64
C LYS A 238 -15.70 -1.23 -8.35
N LYS A 239 -14.85 -1.86 -7.52
CA LYS A 239 -14.38 -1.28 -6.25
C LYS A 239 -13.30 -0.25 -6.51
N SER A 240 -12.37 -0.53 -7.41
CA SER A 240 -11.27 0.38 -7.79
C SER A 240 -11.79 1.61 -8.54
N LYS A 241 -12.71 1.45 -9.48
CA LYS A 241 -13.37 2.57 -10.20
C LYS A 241 -14.03 3.61 -9.30
N LYS A 242 -14.45 3.21 -8.10
CA LYS A 242 -15.09 4.08 -7.11
C LYS A 242 -14.17 4.44 -5.94
N ALA A 243 -12.91 4.00 -5.97
CA ALA A 243 -11.98 4.17 -4.87
C ALA A 243 -11.43 5.59 -4.79
N MET A 244 -11.11 6.20 -5.94
CA MET A 244 -10.61 7.57 -5.98
C MET A 244 -11.78 8.56 -5.83
N PRO A 245 -11.72 9.49 -4.86
CA PRO A 245 -12.75 10.50 -4.68
C PRO A 245 -12.88 11.46 -5.86
N THR A 246 -14.07 12.01 -6.09
CA THR A 246 -14.40 12.91 -7.21
C THR A 246 -14.66 14.35 -6.78
N TYR A 247 -14.36 14.69 -5.52
CA TYR A 247 -14.62 16.02 -4.97
C TYR A 247 -13.40 16.95 -5.05
N TYR A 248 -12.26 16.49 -5.57
CA TYR A 248 -11.02 17.27 -5.54
C TYR A 248 -11.05 18.54 -6.41
N GLU A 249 -11.89 18.57 -7.45
CA GLU A 249 -12.12 19.80 -8.23
C GLU A 249 -12.80 20.91 -7.39
N GLU A 250 -13.66 20.52 -6.46
CA GLU A 250 -14.39 21.44 -5.58
C GLU A 250 -13.59 21.77 -4.31
N ASP A 251 -12.84 20.79 -3.78
CA ASP A 251 -12.13 20.88 -2.51
C ASP A 251 -10.74 21.53 -2.62
N LEU A 252 -10.12 21.53 -3.80
CA LEU A 252 -8.79 22.09 -4.03
C LEU A 252 -8.87 23.33 -4.91
N SER A 253 -8.12 24.38 -4.55
CA SER A 253 -7.95 25.53 -5.42
C SER A 253 -7.13 25.18 -6.66
N GLU A 254 -7.28 25.98 -7.72
CA GLU A 254 -6.51 25.82 -8.97
C GLU A 254 -5.01 25.82 -8.75
N ASP A 255 -4.51 26.68 -7.86
CA ASP A 255 -3.07 26.73 -7.54
C ASP A 255 -2.61 25.47 -6.79
N GLU A 256 -3.43 24.88 -5.93
CA GLU A 256 -3.14 23.62 -5.24
C GLU A 256 -3.13 22.44 -6.21
N ILE A 257 -4.08 22.39 -7.14
CA ILE A 257 -4.09 21.37 -8.22
C ILE A 257 -2.82 21.52 -9.07
N HIS A 258 -2.45 22.74 -9.45
CA HIS A 258 -1.22 23.00 -10.21
C HIS A 258 0.04 22.57 -9.44
N ALA A 259 0.13 22.87 -8.14
CA ALA A 259 1.24 22.43 -7.30
C ALA A 259 1.31 20.90 -7.21
N LEU A 260 0.16 20.25 -6.98
CA LEU A 260 0.04 18.81 -6.92
C LEU A 260 0.48 18.15 -8.22
N VAL A 261 0.03 18.65 -9.37
CA VAL A 261 0.47 18.18 -10.70
C VAL A 261 1.98 18.37 -10.85
N SER A 262 2.52 19.53 -10.47
CA SER A 262 3.97 19.81 -10.52
C SER A 262 4.78 18.81 -9.68
N TYR A 263 4.30 18.47 -8.47
CA TYR A 263 4.91 17.42 -7.66
C TYR A 263 4.84 16.05 -8.34
N LEU A 264 3.68 15.65 -8.86
CA LEU A 264 3.51 14.37 -9.54
C LEU A 264 4.38 14.26 -10.80
N LYS A 265 4.63 15.37 -11.50
CA LYS A 265 5.57 15.46 -12.63
C LYS A 265 7.00 15.09 -12.27
N THR A 266 7.37 15.18 -10.99
CA THR A 266 8.70 14.74 -10.53
C THR A 266 8.84 13.23 -10.39
N LEU A 267 7.73 12.49 -10.36
CA LEU A 267 7.71 11.04 -10.12
C LEU A 267 8.06 10.29 -11.40
N ARG A 268 9.37 10.18 -11.68
CA ARG A 268 9.96 9.43 -12.80
C ARG A 268 11.06 8.49 -12.28
N ASP A 269 11.30 7.39 -12.99
CA ASP A 269 12.35 6.41 -12.71
C ASP A 269 13.18 6.17 -13.99
N PRO A 270 14.42 6.68 -14.07
CA PRO A 270 15.25 6.56 -15.27
C PRO A 270 15.97 5.21 -15.34
N THR A 271 15.80 4.34 -14.34
CA THR A 271 16.52 3.08 -14.20
C THR A 271 15.69 1.85 -14.54
N HIS A 272 14.36 1.98 -14.49
CA HIS A 272 13.43 0.89 -14.70
C HIS A 272 12.33 1.26 -15.69
N MET A 273 11.84 0.27 -16.44
CA MET A 273 10.67 0.43 -17.30
C MET A 273 9.40 0.71 -16.46
N PRO A 274 8.48 1.61 -16.90
CA PRO A 274 7.22 1.84 -16.20
C PRO A 274 6.41 0.56 -15.95
N VAL A 275 5.74 0.55 -14.79
CA VAL A 275 4.97 -0.57 -14.28
C VAL A 275 3.49 -0.22 -14.23
N GLU A 276 2.66 -1.11 -14.76
CA GLU A 276 1.21 -1.05 -14.73
C GLU A 276 0.61 -2.20 -13.91
N GLY A 277 -0.71 -2.14 -13.72
CA GLY A 277 -1.45 -3.18 -13.03
C GLY A 277 -1.58 -2.96 -11.53
N LYS A 278 -2.45 -3.77 -10.94
CA LYS A 278 -2.76 -3.75 -9.52
C LYS A 278 -2.08 -4.93 -8.83
N PHE A 279 -1.43 -4.67 -7.69
CA PHE A 279 -0.81 -5.73 -6.90
C PHE A 279 -1.82 -6.85 -6.56
N PRO A 280 -1.47 -8.14 -6.71
CA PRO A 280 -0.16 -8.69 -7.10
C PRO A 280 0.05 -8.88 -8.62
N ASN A 281 -0.91 -8.51 -9.47
CA ASN A 281 -0.90 -8.77 -10.92
C ASN A 281 -0.36 -7.58 -11.72
N GLN A 282 0.88 -7.18 -11.43
CA GLN A 282 1.56 -6.06 -12.10
C GLN A 282 2.37 -6.55 -13.32
N TRP A 283 2.66 -5.64 -14.25
CA TRP A 283 3.52 -5.90 -15.40
C TRP A 283 4.28 -4.65 -15.83
N THR A 284 5.41 -4.84 -16.53
CA THR A 284 6.16 -3.73 -17.13
C THR A 284 5.62 -3.41 -18.51
N TRP A 285 5.89 -2.21 -19.03
CA TRP A 285 5.58 -1.87 -20.43
C TRP A 285 6.27 -2.77 -21.46
N TRP A 286 7.31 -3.53 -21.09
CA TRP A 286 7.87 -4.58 -21.95
C TRP A 286 6.82 -5.63 -22.33
N ASP A 287 5.84 -5.89 -21.47
CA ASP A 287 4.80 -6.91 -21.62
C ASP A 287 3.42 -6.32 -21.92
N ASP A 288 3.32 -5.03 -22.26
CA ASP A 288 2.05 -4.35 -22.51
C ASP A 288 1.78 -4.23 -24.03
N PRO A 289 0.79 -4.97 -24.58
CA PRO A 289 0.52 -4.94 -26.02
C PRO A 289 0.11 -3.57 -26.55
N LYS A 290 -0.58 -2.76 -25.73
CA LYS A 290 -1.02 -1.42 -26.12
C LYS A 290 0.19 -0.50 -26.21
N ILE A 291 1.08 -0.55 -25.22
CA ILE A 291 2.31 0.25 -25.22
C ILE A 291 3.23 -0.14 -26.38
N ILE A 292 3.38 -1.43 -26.67
CA ILE A 292 4.18 -1.90 -27.81
C ILE A 292 3.60 -1.39 -29.14
N ALA A 293 2.27 -1.40 -29.30
CA ALA A 293 1.61 -0.88 -30.50
C ALA A 293 1.80 0.63 -30.66
N GLU A 294 1.67 1.40 -29.58
CA GLU A 294 1.96 2.84 -29.57
C GLU A 294 3.45 3.11 -29.83
N GLY A 295 4.34 2.32 -29.24
CA GLY A 295 5.78 2.38 -29.42
C GLY A 295 6.22 2.18 -30.86
N LYS A 296 5.53 1.30 -31.61
CA LYS A 296 5.74 1.13 -33.05
C LYS A 296 5.47 2.42 -33.82
N VAL A 297 4.39 3.12 -33.50
CA VAL A 297 4.02 4.39 -34.15
C VAL A 297 5.11 5.43 -33.93
N VAL A 298 5.63 5.54 -32.71
CA VAL A 298 6.76 6.44 -32.37
C VAL A 298 8.03 6.02 -33.10
N PHE A 299 8.41 4.74 -33.01
CA PHE A 299 9.65 4.22 -33.59
C PHE A 299 9.73 4.41 -35.11
N GLU A 300 8.60 4.28 -35.81
CA GLU A 300 8.51 4.51 -37.26
C GLU A 300 8.34 5.99 -37.65
N GLY A 301 8.29 6.90 -36.68
CA GLY A 301 8.15 8.35 -36.86
C GLY A 301 6.79 8.79 -37.37
N ALA A 302 5.73 8.09 -36.95
CA ALA A 302 4.35 8.39 -37.31
C ALA A 302 3.55 9.08 -36.18
N GLU A 303 4.15 9.29 -35.00
CA GLU A 303 3.54 9.98 -33.86
C GLU A 303 3.63 11.52 -34.05
N PRO A 304 2.49 12.24 -34.17
CA PRO A 304 2.49 13.68 -34.35
C PRO A 304 3.15 14.46 -33.22
N ALA A 305 3.06 13.99 -31.97
CA ALA A 305 3.67 14.64 -30.82
C ALA A 305 5.21 14.58 -30.81
N THR A 306 5.80 13.77 -31.69
CA THR A 306 7.25 13.62 -31.84
C THR A 306 7.68 13.78 -33.31
N GLU A 307 7.11 14.76 -34.01
CA GLU A 307 7.52 15.08 -35.39
C GLU A 307 9.04 15.30 -35.44
N GLY A 308 9.72 14.54 -36.30
CA GLY A 308 11.19 14.52 -36.42
C GLY A 308 11.89 13.39 -35.66
N LEU A 309 11.22 12.68 -34.75
CA LEU A 309 11.72 11.44 -34.16
C LEU A 309 11.40 10.27 -35.10
N ASN A 310 12.40 9.63 -35.68
CA ASN A 310 12.21 8.42 -36.49
C ASN A 310 13.37 7.45 -36.32
N CYS A 311 13.22 6.50 -35.40
CA CYS A 311 14.23 5.49 -35.10
C CYS A 311 14.44 4.53 -36.28
N ALA A 312 13.37 4.21 -37.02
CA ALA A 312 13.39 3.26 -38.13
C ALA A 312 14.22 3.73 -39.33
N VAL A 313 14.48 5.03 -39.49
CA VAL A 313 15.36 5.55 -40.55
C VAL A 313 16.77 4.98 -40.45
N CYS A 314 17.25 4.74 -39.22
CA CYS A 314 18.58 4.17 -38.97
C CYS A 314 18.52 2.67 -38.63
N HIS A 315 17.52 2.26 -37.85
CA HIS A 315 17.42 0.90 -37.30
C HIS A 315 16.50 -0.04 -38.08
N GLY A 316 15.83 0.45 -39.13
CA GLY A 316 14.90 -0.31 -39.96
C GLY A 316 13.56 -0.58 -39.28
N LYS A 317 12.48 -0.68 -40.06
CA LYS A 317 11.13 -0.99 -39.54
C LYS A 317 11.00 -2.42 -39.03
N ASP A 318 11.87 -3.29 -39.52
CA ASP A 318 12.01 -4.70 -39.17
C ASP A 318 13.20 -4.94 -38.23
N GLY A 319 13.82 -3.87 -37.70
CA GLY A 319 14.98 -3.94 -36.82
C GLY A 319 16.30 -4.21 -37.56
N ILE A 320 16.29 -4.21 -38.90
CA ILE A 320 17.49 -4.34 -39.73
C ILE A 320 18.17 -2.97 -39.84
N PRO A 321 19.43 -2.82 -39.37
CA PRO A 321 20.17 -1.58 -39.51
C PRO A 321 20.22 -1.09 -40.96
N MET A 322 19.76 0.14 -41.19
CA MET A 322 19.80 0.84 -42.47
C MET A 322 21.04 1.73 -42.60
N MET A 323 21.76 1.95 -41.49
CA MET A 323 23.00 2.71 -41.44
C MET A 323 24.14 1.90 -40.82
N THR A 324 25.36 2.11 -41.31
CA THR A 324 26.56 1.46 -40.76
C THR A 324 26.77 1.90 -39.32
N GLY A 325 26.92 0.91 -38.42
CA GLY A 325 27.13 1.15 -36.99
C GLY A 325 25.86 1.38 -36.18
N ALA A 326 24.67 1.36 -36.78
CA ALA A 326 23.42 1.28 -36.02
C ALA A 326 23.27 -0.10 -35.36
N LEU A 327 22.71 -0.11 -34.15
CA LEU A 327 22.47 -1.32 -33.36
C LEU A 327 21.43 -2.21 -34.07
N ASP A 328 21.74 -3.51 -34.26
CA ASP A 328 20.80 -4.50 -34.79
C ASP A 328 19.98 -5.08 -33.64
N PHE A 329 18.77 -4.58 -33.48
CA PHE A 329 17.90 -4.99 -32.38
C PHE A 329 17.44 -6.45 -32.44
N ARG A 330 17.66 -7.15 -33.55
CA ARG A 330 17.31 -8.58 -33.70
C ARG A 330 18.41 -9.50 -33.16
N ASN A 331 19.64 -9.01 -33.10
CA ASN A 331 20.76 -9.77 -32.59
C ASN A 331 20.80 -9.71 -31.06
N ALA A 332 20.16 -10.67 -30.41
CA ALA A 332 20.11 -10.82 -28.95
C ALA A 332 21.50 -10.85 -28.28
N GLU A 333 22.52 -11.32 -29.00
CA GLU A 333 23.91 -11.43 -28.51
C GLU A 333 24.75 -10.19 -28.85
N GLN A 334 24.16 -9.16 -29.47
CA GLN A 334 24.87 -7.93 -29.75
C GLN A 334 25.28 -7.24 -28.45
N HIS A 335 26.51 -6.75 -28.42
CA HIS A 335 27.05 -6.03 -27.26
C HIS A 335 26.93 -4.52 -27.48
N ASP A 336 27.03 -3.79 -26.38
CA ASP A 336 27.04 -2.33 -26.40
C ASP A 336 28.25 -1.77 -27.17
N THR A 337 28.10 -0.53 -27.64
CA THR A 337 29.14 0.18 -28.38
C THR A 337 30.35 0.48 -27.48
N ASP A 338 31.55 0.37 -28.03
CA ASP A 338 32.79 0.72 -27.34
C ASP A 338 33.01 2.23 -27.22
N LYS A 339 32.20 3.02 -27.94
CA LYS A 339 32.24 4.50 -27.97
C LYS A 339 31.75 5.15 -26.69
N MET A 340 30.99 4.43 -25.86
CA MET A 340 30.41 4.98 -24.65
C MET A 340 31.26 4.64 -23.42
N PRO A 341 31.59 5.62 -22.55
CA PRO A 341 32.40 5.38 -21.35
C PRO A 341 31.66 4.55 -20.30
N ASP A 342 30.33 4.61 -20.29
CA ASP A 342 29.46 3.89 -19.36
C ASP A 342 28.94 2.55 -19.91
N GLN A 343 29.61 2.00 -20.93
CA GLN A 343 29.26 0.72 -21.53
C GLN A 343 29.34 -0.44 -20.52
N LEU A 344 28.47 -1.43 -20.71
CA LEU A 344 28.52 -2.69 -19.97
C LEU A 344 29.24 -3.77 -20.80
N LYS A 345 30.54 -3.95 -20.55
CA LYS A 345 31.37 -4.92 -21.27
C LYS A 345 30.91 -6.36 -21.01
N GLY A 346 30.75 -7.13 -22.08
CA GLY A 346 30.38 -8.54 -22.00
C GLY A 346 28.91 -8.81 -21.68
N VAL A 347 28.06 -7.77 -21.68
CA VAL A 347 26.62 -7.91 -21.46
C VAL A 347 25.89 -7.87 -22.82
N PRO A 348 25.28 -8.97 -23.26
CA PRO A 348 24.54 -9.02 -24.52
C PRO A 348 23.20 -8.27 -24.42
N LEU A 349 22.67 -7.84 -25.55
CA LEU A 349 21.44 -7.03 -25.69
C LEU A 349 20.25 -7.61 -24.91
N LYS A 350 20.06 -8.93 -24.96
CA LYS A 350 18.99 -9.65 -24.24
C LYS A 350 19.03 -9.47 -22.71
N GLU A 351 20.21 -9.17 -22.17
CA GLU A 351 20.52 -8.99 -20.75
C GLU A 351 20.75 -7.52 -20.37
N TRP A 352 20.59 -6.58 -21.30
CA TRP A 352 20.72 -5.16 -20.99
C TRP A 352 19.71 -4.74 -19.90
N PRO A 353 20.17 -4.02 -18.86
CA PRO A 353 19.26 -3.42 -17.91
C PRO A 353 18.48 -2.28 -18.58
N ASP A 354 17.27 -2.01 -18.08
CA ASP A 354 16.37 -0.98 -18.63
C ASP A 354 17.05 0.40 -18.69
N ALA A 355 17.83 0.76 -17.66
CA ALA A 355 18.62 1.98 -17.61
C ALA A 355 19.61 2.14 -18.80
N LEU A 356 20.13 1.05 -19.35
CA LEU A 356 21.08 1.12 -20.47
C LEU A 356 20.36 1.45 -21.77
N TRP A 357 19.22 0.81 -22.04
CA TRP A 357 18.34 1.15 -23.16
C TRP A 357 18.01 2.64 -23.16
N TYR A 358 17.51 3.09 -22.01
CA TYR A 358 17.10 4.47 -21.81
C TYR A 358 18.22 5.47 -22.03
N LYS A 359 19.42 5.20 -21.50
CA LYS A 359 20.58 6.09 -21.69
C LYS A 359 21.03 6.18 -23.14
N ARG A 360 21.04 5.08 -23.90
CA ARG A 360 21.48 5.09 -25.31
C ARG A 360 20.54 5.90 -26.20
N VAL A 361 19.25 5.91 -25.87
CA VAL A 361 18.26 6.72 -26.59
C VAL A 361 18.27 8.17 -26.11
N THR A 362 18.29 8.41 -24.80
CA THR A 362 18.17 9.76 -24.24
C THR A 362 19.45 10.59 -24.38
N ARG A 363 20.63 9.97 -24.27
CA ARG A 363 21.94 10.62 -24.36
C ARG A 363 22.61 10.47 -25.73
N GLY A 364 22.05 9.64 -26.59
CA GLY A 364 22.65 9.32 -27.87
C GLY A 364 23.91 8.47 -27.74
N VAL A 365 24.64 8.36 -28.86
CA VAL A 365 25.91 7.64 -28.90
C VAL A 365 26.99 8.53 -29.50
N ASP A 366 28.07 8.74 -28.74
CA ASP A 366 29.19 9.60 -29.12
C ASP A 366 29.76 9.23 -30.49
N ASN A 367 30.06 10.25 -31.31
CA ASN A 367 30.63 10.09 -32.65
C ASN A 367 29.78 9.17 -33.56
N THR A 368 28.45 9.29 -33.47
CA THR A 368 27.49 8.66 -34.37
C THR A 368 26.32 9.61 -34.69
N PRO A 369 25.49 9.28 -35.71
CA PRO A 369 24.23 9.98 -35.94
C PRO A 369 23.14 9.78 -34.87
N MET A 370 23.35 8.90 -33.87
CA MET A 370 22.36 8.67 -32.81
C MET A 370 22.35 9.86 -31.83
N ALA A 371 21.39 10.77 -32.02
CA ALA A 371 21.27 12.00 -31.26
C ALA A 371 20.78 11.76 -29.80
N PRO A 372 21.03 12.72 -28.88
CA PRO A 372 20.50 12.70 -27.51
C PRO A 372 19.00 13.06 -27.49
N TRP A 373 18.14 12.10 -27.85
CA TRP A 373 16.70 12.36 -28.03
C TRP A 373 15.98 12.81 -26.76
N GLY A 374 16.53 12.53 -25.57
CA GLY A 374 15.97 12.95 -24.28
C GLY A 374 15.97 14.46 -24.08
N MET A 375 16.81 15.20 -24.81
CA MET A 375 16.81 16.67 -24.79
C MET A 375 15.77 17.30 -25.72
N ILE A 376 15.18 16.50 -26.62
CA ILE A 376 14.40 16.98 -27.75
C ILE A 376 12.94 16.54 -27.62
N PHE A 377 12.72 15.30 -27.18
CA PHE A 377 11.41 14.68 -27.13
C PHE A 377 11.05 14.24 -25.71
N GLN A 378 9.73 14.20 -25.43
CA GLN A 378 9.23 13.74 -24.15
C GLN A 378 9.61 12.29 -23.92
N HIS A 379 10.19 12.01 -22.76
CA HIS A 379 10.66 10.68 -22.36
C HIS A 379 9.57 9.59 -22.38
N LEU A 380 8.29 9.98 -22.25
CA LEU A 380 7.15 9.09 -22.44
C LEU A 380 7.23 8.32 -23.76
N TYR A 381 7.48 9.02 -24.87
CA TYR A 381 7.52 8.42 -26.19
C TYR A 381 8.80 7.61 -26.41
N LEU A 382 9.92 8.03 -25.82
CA LEU A 382 11.18 7.30 -25.89
C LEU A 382 11.06 5.92 -25.23
N TRP A 383 10.46 5.85 -24.03
CA TRP A 383 10.17 4.57 -23.37
C TRP A 383 9.25 3.67 -24.20
N LYS A 384 8.22 4.23 -24.86
CA LYS A 384 7.36 3.46 -25.76
C LYS A 384 8.13 2.91 -26.97
N ALA A 385 8.94 3.74 -27.61
CA ALA A 385 9.77 3.33 -28.75
C ALA A 385 10.76 2.22 -28.35
N GLU A 386 11.36 2.31 -27.16
CA GLU A 386 12.23 1.27 -26.61
C GLU A 386 11.46 -0.04 -26.34
N ALA A 387 10.28 0.06 -25.73
CA ALA A 387 9.41 -1.09 -25.49
C ALA A 387 9.12 -1.86 -26.78
N TYR A 388 8.87 -1.14 -27.88
CA TYR A 388 8.74 -1.73 -29.21
C TYR A 388 10.06 -2.27 -29.76
N ALA A 389 11.15 -1.51 -29.70
CA ALA A 389 12.46 -1.92 -30.25
C ALA A 389 12.97 -3.24 -29.64
N ARG A 390 12.72 -3.47 -28.35
CA ARG A 390 13.10 -4.72 -27.68
C ARG A 390 12.40 -5.95 -28.28
N THR A 391 11.22 -5.78 -28.88
CA THR A 391 10.46 -6.89 -29.47
C THR A 391 11.15 -7.53 -30.68
N PHE A 392 12.15 -6.88 -31.29
CA PHE A 392 12.88 -7.44 -32.43
C PHE A 392 13.71 -8.68 -32.08
N HIS A 393 14.23 -8.79 -30.84
CA HIS A 393 14.91 -10.00 -30.34
C HIS A 393 14.15 -10.71 -29.21
N ASP A 394 13.18 -10.05 -28.59
CA ASP A 394 12.32 -10.62 -27.54
C ASP A 394 10.82 -10.36 -27.82
N PRO A 395 10.23 -11.03 -28.84
CA PRO A 395 8.86 -10.79 -29.27
C PRO A 395 7.83 -11.17 -28.21
N LEU A 396 6.82 -10.32 -28.02
CA LEU A 396 5.77 -10.50 -26.99
C LEU A 396 5.01 -11.82 -27.14
N ASP A 397 4.70 -12.23 -28.36
CA ASP A 397 3.95 -13.45 -28.69
C ASP A 397 4.74 -14.74 -28.42
N LYS A 398 6.07 -14.64 -28.28
CA LYS A 398 6.96 -15.77 -28.01
C LYS A 398 7.33 -15.91 -26.54
N ARG A 399 6.89 -15.00 -25.67
CA ARG A 399 7.20 -15.06 -24.23
C ARG A 399 6.32 -16.08 -23.52
N ALA A 400 6.95 -16.98 -22.77
CA ALA A 400 6.24 -17.93 -21.91
C ALA A 400 5.71 -17.27 -20.64
N GLU A 401 6.42 -16.25 -20.12
CA GLU A 401 6.09 -15.55 -18.89
C GLU A 401 6.39 -14.04 -19.03
N LYS A 402 5.67 -13.21 -18.26
CA LYS A 402 5.94 -11.77 -18.18
C LYS A 402 7.30 -11.52 -17.54
N ARG A 403 7.95 -10.41 -17.93
CA ARG A 403 9.19 -9.98 -17.28
C ARG A 403 8.90 -9.66 -15.81
N PRO A 404 9.83 -9.99 -14.90
CA PRO A 404 9.70 -9.60 -13.50
C PRO A 404 9.51 -8.10 -13.35
N VAL A 405 8.59 -7.70 -12.47
CA VAL A 405 8.45 -6.30 -12.09
C VAL A 405 9.72 -5.88 -11.37
N PRO A 406 10.37 -4.77 -11.78
CA PRO A 406 11.61 -4.32 -11.16
C PRO A 406 11.38 -3.96 -9.68
N PRO A 407 12.41 -4.12 -8.83
CA PRO A 407 12.32 -3.67 -7.46
C PRO A 407 12.09 -2.15 -7.42
N ILE A 408 11.34 -1.70 -6.42
CA ILE A 408 11.19 -0.27 -6.18
C ILE A 408 12.57 0.30 -5.82
N PRO A 409 13.05 1.37 -6.49
CA PRO A 409 14.32 2.02 -6.16
C PRO A 409 14.40 2.38 -4.68
N THR A 410 15.59 2.41 -4.08
CA THR A 410 15.74 2.91 -2.69
C THR A 410 15.93 4.42 -2.64
N LYS A 411 15.92 5.00 -1.43
CA LYS A 411 16.26 6.42 -1.22
C LYS A 411 17.66 6.74 -1.75
N GLU A 412 18.59 5.83 -1.53
CA GLU A 412 19.98 5.95 -1.98
C GLU A 412 20.08 5.89 -3.51
N ASP A 413 19.28 5.05 -4.16
CA ASP A 413 19.23 5.00 -5.63
C ASP A 413 18.73 6.32 -6.21
N ILE A 414 17.62 6.86 -5.68
CA ILE A 414 17.07 8.14 -6.14
C ILE A 414 18.06 9.29 -5.92
N ALA A 415 18.76 9.30 -4.79
CA ALA A 415 19.78 10.31 -4.52
C ALA A 415 20.93 10.24 -5.54
N LYS A 416 21.33 9.05 -5.97
CA LYS A 416 22.35 8.84 -7.01
C LYS A 416 21.90 9.27 -8.39
N TRP A 417 20.61 9.22 -8.71
CA TRP A 417 20.13 9.63 -10.04
C TRP A 417 20.51 11.06 -10.40
N LYS A 418 20.53 11.96 -9.41
CA LYS A 418 21.00 13.34 -9.57
C LYS A 418 22.50 13.42 -9.84
N THR A 419 23.31 12.68 -9.08
CA THR A 419 24.78 12.70 -9.22
C THR A 419 25.24 12.04 -10.51
N ASP A 420 24.51 11.02 -10.96
CA ASP A 420 24.83 10.21 -12.14
C ASP A 420 24.29 10.84 -13.43
N GLY A 421 23.64 12.01 -13.32
CA GLY A 421 23.05 12.77 -14.42
C GLY A 421 21.97 11.99 -15.18
N LEU A 422 21.28 11.04 -14.52
CA LEU A 422 20.29 10.18 -15.16
C LEU A 422 19.03 10.93 -15.59
N PHE A 423 18.81 12.12 -15.02
CA PHE A 423 17.88 13.09 -15.55
C PHE A 423 18.66 14.22 -16.24
N LEU A 424 18.27 14.50 -17.48
CA LEU A 424 18.81 15.61 -18.25
C LEU A 424 18.09 16.93 -17.90
N ASP A 425 16.82 16.84 -17.51
CA ASP A 425 16.12 17.92 -16.81
C ASP A 425 16.56 17.93 -15.33
N PRO A 426 16.68 19.10 -14.69
CA PRO A 426 16.69 19.16 -13.24
C PRO A 426 15.32 18.68 -12.73
N LEU A 427 15.20 17.38 -12.44
CA LEU A 427 14.19 16.91 -11.51
C LEU A 427 14.65 17.29 -10.11
N LEU A 428 14.10 18.43 -9.65
CA LEU A 428 14.34 19.13 -8.37
C LEU A 428 15.57 20.02 -8.33
#